data_AF-A0A8J5UER6-F1
#
_entry.id   AF-A0A8J5UER6-F1
#
_cell.length_a   1.000
_cell.length_b   1.000
_cell.length_c   1.000
_cell.angle_alpha   90.00
_cell.angle_beta   90.00
_cell.angle_gamma   90.00
#
_symmetry.space_group_name_H-M   'P 1'
#
loop_
_entity.id
_entity.type
_entity.pdbx_description
1 polymer ?
#
loop_
_entity_poly.entity_id
_entity_poly.type
_entity_poly.pdbx_seq_one_letter_code
_entity_poly.pdbx_strand_id
1 'polypeptide(L)'
;MAAKVPSFVDVQVTKLPNTPPEYEHLGIHRNGGIHPWGSAHALASTLKGKMTKKPEVQILINGHFNSKVYTTNSEVSGVVNITPARNTRYDGLDISLDGLSETRRDGPDMTHMTSHRFLRLEMPIDEYPAEVLEAGVTYTFPFIFNIPAHLSSKACSHKTNSEDVWERHMALPPTLGGWEKDDMAPDMARVTYSIKAYVLTRARQGFNIALGNSHAINVMPTSFEEPPLNITERDDLYKIERSKKVKKNIFSASQGRISAVAAQPAAIHLTKEGYEASGSSIPISFTFEPSAADVIPPQFTSASLKVQAHTWFRDQPMMNLPTQGSSVANFGYPFSVSLPKASPKVQWTQNVDMTSTKDSPVFHTATVEVPFKLPTADKMFVPTFHSCIISRAYTVKVVLEGDVKIDLTVPVQVVMGTPDV
;
A
#
# COMPACT_ATOMS: atom_id res chain seq x y z
N MET A 1 -43.15 -15.03 19.96
CA MET A 1 -42.45 -14.05 20.83
C MET A 1 -41.55 -13.20 19.94
N ALA A 2 -41.90 -11.93 19.78
CA ALA A 2 -41.17 -11.01 18.89
C ALA A 2 -39.81 -10.64 19.50
N ALA A 3 -38.73 -10.93 18.78
CA ALA A 3 -37.39 -10.53 19.16
C ALA A 3 -37.27 -9.00 19.02
N LYS A 4 -36.97 -8.33 20.13
CA LYS A 4 -36.79 -6.89 20.24
C LYS A 4 -35.48 -6.52 19.52
N VAL A 5 -35.59 -5.83 18.39
CA VAL A 5 -34.44 -5.25 17.67
C VAL A 5 -33.92 -4.06 18.46
N PRO A 6 -32.60 -3.94 18.74
CA PRO A 6 -32.07 -2.72 19.34
C PRO A 6 -32.11 -1.59 18.30
N SER A 7 -32.89 -0.58 18.62
CA SER A 7 -32.98 0.68 17.90
C SER A 7 -31.80 1.58 18.26
N PHE A 8 -31.19 2.21 17.26
CA PHE A 8 -30.20 3.29 17.36
C PHE A 8 -28.96 3.01 18.22
N VAL A 9 -27.83 2.72 17.57
CA VAL A 9 -26.53 2.95 18.21
C VAL A 9 -26.28 4.45 18.14
N ASP A 10 -26.56 5.16 19.22
CA ASP A 10 -26.09 6.53 19.43
C ASP A 10 -24.54 6.49 19.44
N VAL A 11 -23.93 6.78 18.29
CA VAL A 11 -22.48 6.98 18.22
C VAL A 11 -22.21 8.38 18.77
N GLN A 12 -21.86 8.46 20.04
CA GLN A 12 -21.35 9.69 20.64
C GLN A 12 -19.96 9.96 20.08
N VAL A 13 -19.78 11.09 19.41
CA VAL A 13 -18.48 11.57 18.95
C VAL A 13 -18.00 12.60 19.95
N THR A 14 -17.01 12.25 20.77
CA THR A 14 -16.53 13.03 21.93
C THR A 14 -15.97 14.40 21.57
N LYS A 15 -15.50 14.60 20.33
CA LYS A 15 -15.14 15.91 19.74
C LYS A 15 -15.41 15.90 18.24
N LEU A 16 -15.90 17.02 17.69
CA LEU A 16 -15.81 17.24 16.26
C LEU A 16 -14.32 17.11 15.85
N PRO A 17 -13.96 16.22 14.90
CA PRO A 17 -12.57 15.80 14.72
C PRO A 17 -11.69 16.87 14.06
N ASN A 18 -11.32 17.95 14.76
CA ASN A 18 -10.69 19.11 14.12
C ASN A 18 -9.20 18.97 13.74
N THR A 19 -8.51 17.86 14.03
CA THR A 19 -7.07 17.75 13.69
C THR A 19 -6.57 16.31 13.56
N PRO A 20 -6.00 15.92 12.40
CA PRO A 20 -4.91 14.96 12.34
C PRO A 20 -3.71 15.45 13.19
N PRO A 21 -2.92 14.55 13.78
CA PRO A 21 -3.05 13.10 13.74
C PRO A 21 -3.95 12.63 14.89
N GLU A 22 -4.83 11.67 14.61
CA GLU A 22 -5.62 11.02 15.66
C GLU A 22 -5.38 9.53 15.61
N TYR A 23 -4.92 8.98 16.73
CA TYR A 23 -4.73 7.54 16.94
C TYR A 23 -5.82 7.03 17.87
N GLU A 24 -6.57 6.04 17.39
CA GLU A 24 -7.57 5.35 18.19
C GLU A 24 -7.18 3.88 18.30
N HIS A 25 -7.16 3.36 19.53
CA HIS A 25 -6.90 1.95 19.82
C HIS A 25 -8.17 1.33 20.42
N LEU A 26 -8.71 0.32 19.75
CA LEU A 26 -9.92 -0.39 20.18
C LEU A 26 -9.61 -1.87 20.42
N GLY A 27 -10.03 -2.37 21.58
CA GLY A 27 -10.04 -3.80 21.90
C GLY A 27 -11.43 -4.39 21.71
N ILE A 28 -11.56 -5.45 20.91
CA ILE A 28 -12.82 -6.14 20.66
C ILE A 28 -12.74 -7.56 21.22
N HIS A 29 -13.57 -7.87 22.21
CA HIS A 29 -13.70 -9.22 22.77
C HIS A 29 -14.49 -10.13 21.82
N ARG A 30 -14.06 -11.40 21.69
CA ARG A 30 -14.62 -12.40 20.75
C ARG A 30 -16.12 -12.72 20.89
N ASN A 31 -16.80 -12.29 21.95
CA ASN A 31 -18.21 -12.63 22.22
C ASN A 31 -19.25 -11.70 21.56
N GLY A 32 -18.84 -10.77 20.67
CA GLY A 32 -19.75 -9.92 19.90
C GLY A 32 -19.62 -10.18 18.40
N GLY A 33 -20.69 -10.56 17.71
CA GLY A 33 -20.75 -10.77 16.26
C GLY A 33 -20.70 -9.47 15.45
N ILE A 34 -19.66 -8.65 15.63
CA ILE A 34 -19.46 -7.39 14.91
C ILE A 34 -18.44 -7.62 13.79
N HIS A 35 -18.71 -7.10 12.60
CA HIS A 35 -17.76 -7.11 11.49
C HIS A 35 -16.40 -6.52 11.95
N PRO A 36 -15.26 -7.19 11.67
CA PRO A 36 -13.97 -6.95 12.33
C PRO A 36 -13.25 -5.65 11.92
N TRP A 37 -13.92 -4.75 11.20
CA TRP A 37 -13.34 -3.55 10.63
C TRP A 37 -14.17 -2.32 11.00
N GLY A 38 -13.91 -1.69 12.15
CA GLY A 38 -14.27 -0.30 12.45
C GLY A 38 -15.77 0.06 12.48
N SER A 39 -16.13 1.01 13.34
CA SER A 39 -17.49 1.54 13.47
C SER A 39 -18.05 2.13 12.16
N ALA A 40 -17.20 2.63 11.25
CA ALA A 40 -17.61 3.15 9.94
C ALA A 40 -18.13 2.07 8.97
N HIS A 41 -17.52 0.89 8.97
CA HIS A 41 -17.99 -0.25 8.16
C HIS A 41 -19.18 -0.94 8.83
N ALA A 42 -19.25 -0.94 10.16
CA ALA A 42 -20.44 -1.35 10.90
C ALA A 42 -21.61 -0.39 10.64
N LEU A 43 -21.39 0.93 10.56
CA LEU A 43 -22.41 1.92 10.15
C LEU A 43 -22.87 1.66 8.72
N ALA A 44 -21.95 1.46 7.77
CA ALA A 44 -22.29 1.15 6.38
C ALA A 44 -23.00 -0.21 6.21
N SER A 45 -22.62 -1.25 6.96
CA SER A 45 -23.26 -2.57 6.89
C SER A 45 -24.63 -2.59 7.61
N THR A 46 -24.81 -1.80 8.67
CA THR A 46 -26.10 -1.64 9.35
C THR A 46 -27.10 -0.88 8.47
N LEU A 47 -26.62 0.03 7.60
CA LEU A 47 -27.43 0.75 6.62
C LEU A 47 -27.82 -0.10 5.38
N LYS A 48 -27.01 -1.09 4.99
CA LYS A 48 -27.32 -1.98 3.86
C LYS A 48 -28.44 -3.01 4.13
N GLY A 49 -28.83 -3.23 5.39
CA GLY A 49 -29.76 -4.28 5.80
C GLY A 49 -31.25 -4.03 5.57
N LYS A 50 -31.69 -2.86 5.06
CA LYS A 50 -33.11 -2.57 4.79
C LYS A 50 -33.30 -1.71 3.54
N MET A 51 -33.17 -2.32 2.36
CA MET A 51 -33.57 -1.68 1.10
C MET A 51 -35.10 -1.68 0.93
N THR A 52 -35.75 -0.62 1.41
CA THR A 52 -36.97 -0.05 0.78
C THR A 52 -37.07 1.48 0.90
N LYS A 53 -36.13 2.17 1.59
CA LYS A 53 -36.12 3.63 1.71
C LYS A 53 -34.81 4.23 1.19
N LYS A 54 -34.91 5.31 0.42
CA LYS A 54 -33.74 6.13 0.05
C LYS A 54 -33.03 6.62 1.32
N PRO A 55 -31.68 6.65 1.36
CA PRO A 55 -30.96 7.16 2.52
C PRO A 55 -31.25 8.67 2.70
N GLU A 56 -31.41 9.08 3.96
CA GLU A 56 -31.69 10.48 4.34
C GLU A 56 -30.54 11.43 4.01
N VAL A 57 -29.32 10.91 3.82
CA VAL A 57 -28.15 11.65 3.33
C VAL A 57 -27.60 10.94 2.11
N GLN A 58 -27.54 11.65 0.98
CA GLN A 58 -27.01 11.17 -0.29
C GLN A 58 -25.82 12.01 -0.71
N ILE A 59 -24.70 11.35 -0.97
CA ILE A 59 -23.48 11.98 -1.47
C ILE A 59 -23.38 11.66 -2.96
N LEU A 60 -23.49 12.68 -3.80
CA LEU A 60 -23.42 12.56 -5.26
C LEU A 60 -22.11 13.21 -5.71
N ILE A 61 -21.17 12.41 -6.22
CA ILE A 61 -19.86 12.86 -6.68
C ILE A 61 -19.88 12.97 -8.20
N ASN A 62 -19.47 14.12 -8.74
CA ASN A 62 -19.50 14.40 -10.17
C ASN A 62 -18.57 13.45 -10.95
N GLY A 63 -19.15 12.75 -11.95
CA GLY A 63 -18.41 11.84 -12.82
C GLY A 63 -17.69 10.71 -12.08
N HIS A 64 -18.18 10.33 -10.89
CA HIS A 64 -17.64 9.21 -10.12
C HIS A 64 -18.24 7.88 -10.57
N PHE A 65 -17.40 6.84 -10.55
CA PHE A 65 -17.76 5.44 -10.68
C PHE A 65 -16.78 4.62 -9.83
N ASN A 66 -17.15 3.40 -9.44
CA ASN A 66 -16.43 2.64 -8.42
C ASN A 66 -14.94 2.42 -8.72
N SER A 67 -14.57 2.23 -9.99
CA SER A 67 -13.19 2.05 -10.45
C SER A 67 -12.47 3.37 -10.79
N LYS A 68 -13.06 4.54 -10.51
CA LYS A 68 -12.40 5.81 -10.76
C LYS A 68 -11.25 6.02 -9.77
N VAL A 69 -10.09 6.35 -10.30
CA VAL A 69 -8.89 6.66 -9.52
C VAL A 69 -8.67 8.17 -9.46
N TYR A 70 -8.59 8.70 -8.26
CA TYR A 70 -8.20 10.08 -8.00
C TYR A 70 -6.71 10.11 -7.68
N THR A 71 -5.99 11.00 -8.33
CA THR A 71 -4.53 11.18 -8.15
C THR A 71 -4.25 12.52 -7.47
N THR A 72 -2.99 12.82 -7.20
CA THR A 72 -2.58 14.13 -6.65
C THR A 72 -3.16 15.27 -7.48
N ASN A 73 -3.69 16.30 -6.80
CA ASN A 73 -4.38 17.46 -7.37
C ASN A 73 -5.70 17.14 -8.12
N SER A 74 -6.20 15.91 -8.08
CA SER A 74 -7.52 15.62 -8.63
C SER A 74 -8.60 16.36 -7.83
N GLU A 75 -9.52 16.99 -8.56
CA GLU A 75 -10.72 17.58 -7.98
C GLU A 75 -11.77 16.50 -7.70
N VAL A 76 -12.32 16.51 -6.49
CA VAL A 76 -13.47 15.72 -6.05
C VAL A 76 -14.58 16.68 -5.69
N SER A 77 -15.47 16.95 -6.65
CA SER A 77 -16.61 17.85 -6.48
C SER A 77 -17.94 17.13 -6.61
N GLY A 78 -18.99 17.71 -6.02
CA GLY A 78 -20.31 17.11 -6.00
C GLY A 78 -21.30 17.86 -5.12
N VAL A 79 -22.38 17.17 -4.75
CA VAL A 79 -23.41 17.69 -3.85
C VAL A 79 -23.81 16.65 -2.80
N VAL A 80 -24.10 17.13 -1.60
CA VAL A 80 -24.76 16.37 -0.54
C VAL A 80 -26.22 16.78 -0.50
N ASN A 81 -27.12 15.81 -0.67
CA ASN A 81 -28.56 16.00 -0.50
C ASN A 81 -29.00 15.38 0.83
N ILE A 82 -29.62 16.20 1.68
CA ILE A 82 -30.13 15.79 2.99
C ILE A 82 -31.65 15.92 2.97
N THR A 83 -32.34 14.80 3.12
CA THR A 83 -33.80 14.72 3.13
C THR A 83 -34.25 13.99 4.41
N PRO A 84 -34.46 14.71 5.52
CA PRO A 84 -34.88 14.11 6.78
C PRO A 84 -36.28 13.47 6.67
N ALA A 85 -36.48 12.31 7.28
CA ALA A 85 -37.79 11.68 7.40
C ALA A 85 -38.67 12.32 8.49
N ARG A 86 -38.07 13.10 9.37
CA ARG A 86 -38.71 13.86 10.45
C ARG A 86 -38.01 15.20 10.64
N ASN A 87 -38.70 16.16 11.25
CA ASN A 87 -38.09 17.43 11.65
C ASN A 87 -36.89 17.16 12.54
N THR A 88 -35.70 17.56 12.08
CA THR A 88 -34.43 17.23 12.70
C THR A 88 -33.73 18.52 13.10
N ARG A 89 -33.68 18.79 14.41
CA ARG A 89 -32.81 19.83 14.96
C ARG A 89 -31.36 19.43 14.76
N TYR A 90 -30.53 20.41 14.47
CA TYR A 90 -29.10 20.20 14.33
C TYR A 90 -28.33 21.40 14.85
N ASP A 91 -27.10 21.16 15.29
CA ASP A 91 -26.17 22.14 15.82
C ASP A 91 -24.98 22.38 14.88
N GLY A 92 -24.80 21.52 13.88
CA GLY A 92 -23.73 21.65 12.89
C GLY A 92 -23.88 20.65 11.74
N LEU A 93 -23.21 20.94 10.64
CA LEU A 93 -23.11 20.05 9.49
C LEU A 93 -21.62 19.86 9.19
N ASP A 94 -21.19 18.61 9.01
CA ASP A 94 -19.82 18.24 8.68
C ASP A 94 -19.82 17.58 7.30
N ILE A 95 -19.23 18.27 6.31
CA ILE A 95 -18.93 17.70 5.01
C ILE A 95 -17.41 17.68 4.87
N SER A 96 -16.82 16.49 4.79
CA SER A 96 -15.38 16.33 4.85
C SER A 96 -14.84 15.24 3.92
N LEU A 97 -13.61 15.40 3.46
CA LEU A 97 -12.80 14.34 2.87
C LEU A 97 -11.83 13.82 3.91
N ASP A 98 -12.04 12.58 4.33
CA ASP A 98 -11.21 11.89 5.32
C ASP A 98 -10.31 10.85 4.66
N GLY A 99 -9.07 10.72 5.16
CA GLY A 99 -8.15 9.64 4.86
C GLY A 99 -7.73 8.91 6.15
N LEU A 100 -7.93 7.59 6.18
CA LEU A 100 -7.75 6.74 7.35
C LEU A 100 -6.87 5.53 7.00
N SER A 101 -5.89 5.25 7.85
CA SER A 101 -5.14 3.99 7.88
C SER A 101 -5.65 3.15 9.05
N GLU A 102 -5.98 1.90 8.82
CA GLU A 102 -6.48 0.99 9.84
C GLU A 102 -5.67 -0.31 9.85
N THR A 103 -5.26 -0.73 11.03
CA THR A 103 -4.54 -1.98 11.25
C THR A 103 -5.25 -2.86 12.26
N ARG A 104 -5.14 -4.18 12.08
CA ARG A 104 -5.76 -5.18 12.95
C ARG A 104 -4.72 -6.20 13.40
N ARG A 105 -4.69 -6.48 14.70
CA ARG A 105 -3.89 -7.54 15.31
C ARG A 105 -4.84 -8.46 16.08
N ASP A 106 -4.98 -9.70 15.62
CA ASP A 106 -5.79 -10.69 16.30
C ASP A 106 -4.96 -11.36 17.42
N GLY A 107 -5.39 -11.18 18.67
CA GLY A 107 -4.84 -11.87 19.83
C GLY A 107 -5.69 -13.10 20.24
N PRO A 108 -5.23 -13.90 21.22
CA PRO A 108 -5.96 -15.08 21.69
C PRO A 108 -7.37 -14.77 22.21
N ASP A 109 -7.50 -13.68 22.98
CA ASP A 109 -8.72 -13.30 23.68
C ASP A 109 -9.38 -12.03 23.12
N MET A 110 -8.59 -11.17 22.46
CA MET A 110 -9.00 -9.85 22.01
C MET A 110 -8.36 -9.48 20.68
N THR A 111 -9.16 -8.91 19.78
CA THR A 111 -8.66 -8.27 18.57
C THR A 111 -8.36 -6.80 18.88
N HIS A 112 -7.14 -6.36 18.58
CA HIS A 112 -6.73 -4.97 18.67
C HIS A 112 -6.84 -4.32 17.30
N MET A 113 -7.58 -3.23 17.23
CA MET A 113 -7.65 -2.35 16.07
C MET A 113 -6.93 -1.04 16.37
N THR A 114 -6.14 -0.56 15.42
CA THR A 114 -5.55 0.77 15.46
C THR A 114 -6.00 1.55 14.24
N SER A 115 -6.54 2.75 14.46
CA SER A 115 -6.91 3.68 13.40
C SER A 115 -6.04 4.92 13.49
N HIS A 116 -5.50 5.36 12.36
CA HIS A 116 -4.76 6.60 12.21
C HIS A 116 -5.40 7.45 11.12
N ARG A 117 -5.99 8.58 11.51
CA ARG A 117 -6.52 9.56 10.57
C ARG A 117 -5.42 10.52 10.15
N PHE A 118 -4.96 10.37 8.91
CA PHE A 118 -3.85 11.12 8.35
C PHE A 118 -4.29 12.32 7.50
N LEU A 119 -5.53 12.32 7.00
CA LEU A 119 -6.09 13.40 6.19
C LEU A 119 -7.50 13.75 6.70
N ARG A 120 -7.77 15.05 6.79
CA ARG A 120 -9.13 15.59 6.88
C ARG A 120 -9.16 16.97 6.25
N LEU A 121 -9.99 17.13 5.23
CA LEU A 121 -10.34 18.42 4.65
C LEU A 121 -11.81 18.68 4.94
N GLU A 122 -12.14 19.82 5.51
CA GLU A 122 -13.52 20.19 5.84
C GLU A 122 -14.02 21.23 4.84
N MET A 123 -15.25 21.06 4.34
CA MET A 123 -15.89 22.11 3.54
C MET A 123 -16.43 23.21 4.45
N PRO A 124 -16.11 24.49 4.17
CA PRO A 124 -16.88 25.58 4.72
C PRO A 124 -18.31 25.54 4.17
N ILE A 125 -19.27 25.84 5.03
CA ILE A 125 -20.69 25.95 4.67
C ILE A 125 -21.10 27.40 4.91
N ASP A 126 -21.39 28.11 3.83
CA ASP A 126 -21.64 29.55 3.88
C ASP A 126 -23.06 29.87 4.36
N GLU A 127 -24.05 29.08 3.92
CA GLU A 127 -25.46 29.27 4.25
C GLU A 127 -26.03 28.04 4.95
N TYR A 128 -26.27 28.17 6.25
CA TYR A 128 -26.96 27.16 7.03
C TYR A 128 -28.48 27.35 6.91
N PRO A 129 -29.25 26.27 6.67
CA PRO A 129 -30.69 26.30 6.82
C PRO A 129 -31.11 26.75 8.22
N ALA A 130 -32.39 27.09 8.40
CA ALA A 130 -32.99 27.30 9.72
C ALA A 130 -32.62 26.16 10.70
N GLU A 131 -32.63 26.41 12.01
CA GLU A 131 -32.16 25.47 13.07
C GLU A 131 -32.81 24.06 13.06
N VAL A 132 -33.84 23.87 12.24
CA VAL A 132 -34.53 22.60 12.03
C VAL A 132 -34.54 22.27 10.53
N LEU A 133 -34.04 21.10 10.18
CA LEU A 133 -34.25 20.51 8.87
C LEU A 133 -35.64 19.87 8.84
N GLU A 134 -36.53 20.37 7.98
CA GLU A 134 -37.92 19.93 7.89
C GLU A 134 -38.07 18.55 7.25
N ALA A 135 -39.05 17.79 7.72
CA ALA A 135 -39.36 16.47 7.20
C ALA A 135 -39.75 16.53 5.72
N GLY A 136 -39.11 15.73 4.88
CA GLY A 136 -39.39 15.63 3.45
C GLY A 136 -38.81 16.75 2.59
N VAL A 137 -38.28 17.82 3.20
CA VAL A 137 -37.57 18.89 2.49
C VAL A 137 -36.15 18.42 2.18
N THR A 138 -35.67 18.71 0.97
CA THR A 138 -34.31 18.37 0.56
C THR A 138 -33.42 19.61 0.62
N TYR A 139 -32.36 19.52 1.41
CA TYR A 139 -31.32 20.53 1.54
C TYR A 139 -30.09 20.07 0.74
N THR A 140 -29.56 20.93 -0.12
CA THR A 140 -28.44 20.60 -1.01
C THR A 140 -27.23 21.44 -0.66
N PHE A 141 -26.10 20.79 -0.42
CA PHE A 141 -24.84 21.43 -0.09
C PHE A 141 -23.76 21.02 -1.10
N PRO A 142 -23.23 21.96 -1.90
CA PRO A 142 -22.11 21.65 -2.80
C PRO A 142 -20.82 21.43 -2.01
N PHE A 143 -19.93 20.60 -2.54
CA PHE A 143 -18.58 20.43 -2.01
C PHE A 143 -17.56 20.35 -3.14
N ILE A 144 -16.33 20.74 -2.83
CA ILE A 144 -15.17 20.62 -3.70
C ILE A 144 -13.92 20.40 -2.86
N PHE A 145 -13.28 19.25 -3.07
CA PHE A 145 -11.99 18.94 -2.45
C PHE A 145 -10.93 18.71 -3.52
N ASN A 146 -9.70 19.10 -3.23
CA ASN A 146 -8.54 18.72 -4.05
C ASN A 146 -7.71 17.72 -3.27
N ILE A 147 -7.35 16.59 -3.89
CA ILE A 147 -6.41 15.63 -3.29
C ILE A 147 -5.05 16.33 -3.13
N PRO A 148 -4.55 16.57 -1.91
CA PRO A 148 -3.32 17.33 -1.73
C PRO A 148 -2.10 16.51 -2.14
N ALA A 149 -1.01 17.18 -2.50
CA ALA A 149 0.28 16.54 -2.78
C ALA A 149 0.98 16.02 -1.52
N HIS A 150 0.83 16.74 -0.41
CA HIS A 150 1.41 16.41 0.89
C HIS A 150 0.36 16.52 1.98
N LEU A 151 0.55 15.73 3.04
CA LEU A 151 -0.27 15.84 4.24
C LEU A 151 0.09 17.12 5.00
N SER A 152 -0.83 17.59 5.84
CA SER A 152 -0.53 18.69 6.76
C SER A 152 0.61 18.29 7.70
N SER A 153 1.41 19.25 8.16
CA SER A 153 2.52 19.03 9.10
C SER A 153 2.12 18.33 10.41
N LYS A 154 0.82 18.31 10.73
CA LYS A 154 0.30 17.60 11.89
C LYS A 154 0.03 16.12 11.64
N ALA A 155 -0.05 15.64 10.40
CA ALA A 155 -0.43 14.24 10.13
C ALA A 155 0.56 13.18 10.68
N CYS A 156 1.76 13.59 11.09
CA CYS A 156 2.80 12.76 11.70
C CYS A 156 3.53 13.61 12.74
N SER A 157 3.12 13.49 14.00
CA SER A 157 3.71 14.22 15.14
C SER A 157 4.57 13.32 16.04
N HIS A 158 4.72 12.04 15.70
CA HIS A 158 5.53 11.10 16.46
C HIS A 158 7.01 11.25 16.11
N LYS A 159 7.88 10.76 17.00
CA LYS A 159 9.33 10.83 16.82
C LYS A 159 9.79 9.82 15.77
N THR A 160 10.50 10.29 14.75
CA THR A 160 11.18 9.44 13.75
C THR A 160 12.69 9.39 14.01
N ASN A 161 13.37 8.36 13.49
CA ASN A 161 14.83 8.24 13.62
C ASN A 161 15.61 9.01 12.53
N SER A 162 14.95 9.44 11.46
CA SER A 162 15.52 10.28 10.40
C SER A 162 14.46 11.20 9.81
N GLU A 163 14.92 12.24 9.10
CA GLU A 163 14.07 13.16 8.34
C GLU A 163 13.40 12.46 7.15
N ASP A 164 14.12 11.59 6.42
CA ASP A 164 13.54 10.77 5.34
C ASP A 164 12.33 9.96 5.82
N VAL A 165 12.39 9.30 6.99
CA VAL A 165 11.23 8.58 7.54
C VAL A 165 10.04 9.52 7.76
N TRP A 166 10.30 10.74 8.25
CA TRP A 166 9.25 11.73 8.48
C TRP A 166 8.65 12.23 7.16
N GLU A 167 9.48 12.57 6.18
CA GLU A 167 9.05 13.00 4.85
C GLU A 167 8.17 11.93 4.17
N ARG A 168 8.55 10.66 4.27
CA ARG A 168 7.74 9.55 3.74
C ARG A 168 6.38 9.47 4.43
N HIS A 169 6.34 9.59 5.77
CA HIS A 169 5.07 9.61 6.51
C HIS A 169 4.19 10.83 6.18
N MET A 170 4.77 11.90 5.63
CA MET A 170 4.05 13.10 5.17
C MET A 170 3.51 12.99 3.74
N ALA A 171 3.85 11.94 3.01
CA ALA A 171 3.20 11.61 1.75
C ALA A 171 1.84 10.94 1.98
N LEU A 172 0.90 11.14 1.05
CA LEU A 172 -0.37 10.43 1.09
C LEU A 172 -0.14 8.94 0.80
N PRO A 173 -0.67 8.02 1.62
CA PRO A 173 -0.68 6.60 1.25
C PRO A 173 -1.76 6.35 0.17
N PRO A 174 -1.52 5.46 -0.81
CA PRO A 174 -2.57 5.02 -1.73
C PRO A 174 -3.68 4.25 -0.98
N THR A 175 -4.89 4.22 -1.54
CA THR A 175 -5.93 3.29 -1.11
C THR A 175 -5.36 1.87 -1.09
N LEU A 176 -5.67 1.11 -0.03
CA LEU A 176 -5.17 -0.25 0.19
C LEU A 176 -6.29 -1.09 0.82
N GLY A 177 -6.54 -2.30 0.29
CA GLY A 177 -7.57 -3.22 0.74
C GLY A 177 -9.00 -2.84 0.33
N GLY A 178 -9.15 -1.94 -0.65
CA GLY A 178 -10.45 -1.40 -1.09
C GLY A 178 -10.69 -1.40 -2.60
N TRP A 179 -9.77 -1.98 -3.39
CA TRP A 179 -9.84 -2.01 -4.84
C TRP A 179 -10.76 -3.12 -5.37
N GLU A 180 -11.34 -2.93 -6.56
CA GLU A 180 -12.13 -3.98 -7.23
C GLU A 180 -11.27 -5.15 -7.68
N LYS A 181 -10.06 -4.86 -8.19
CA LYS A 181 -9.02 -5.85 -8.46
C LYS A 181 -8.27 -6.15 -7.17
N ASP A 182 -7.77 -7.38 -7.06
CA ASP A 182 -6.93 -7.80 -5.93
C ASP A 182 -5.64 -6.98 -5.88
N ASP A 183 -5.56 -6.10 -4.87
CA ASP A 183 -4.39 -5.26 -4.63
C ASP A 183 -3.34 -5.94 -3.75
N MET A 184 -3.54 -7.21 -3.42
CA MET A 184 -2.65 -8.03 -2.60
C MET A 184 -2.52 -7.51 -1.16
N ALA A 185 -3.41 -6.65 -0.67
CA ALA A 185 -3.43 -6.21 0.72
C ALA A 185 -3.72 -7.38 1.67
N PRO A 186 -3.02 -7.49 2.81
CA PRO A 186 -3.43 -8.42 3.85
C PRO A 186 -4.73 -7.92 4.52
N ASP A 187 -5.56 -8.84 5.01
CA ASP A 187 -6.80 -8.56 5.77
C ASP A 187 -6.59 -7.80 7.10
N MET A 188 -5.37 -7.35 7.39
CA MET A 188 -4.98 -6.68 8.61
C MET A 188 -4.57 -5.23 8.39
N ALA A 189 -4.47 -4.78 7.14
CA ALA A 189 -4.07 -3.42 6.80
C ALA A 189 -5.01 -2.84 5.75
N ARG A 190 -5.53 -1.64 6.00
CA ARG A 190 -6.42 -0.92 5.09
C ARG A 190 -6.11 0.56 5.08
N VAL A 191 -6.18 1.17 3.91
CA VAL A 191 -6.12 2.62 3.73
C VAL A 191 -7.35 3.04 2.94
N THR A 192 -8.19 3.90 3.52
CA THR A 192 -9.44 4.35 2.91
C THR A 192 -9.51 5.86 2.80
N TYR A 193 -10.07 6.34 1.69
CA TYR A 193 -10.48 7.72 1.51
C TYR A 193 -11.99 7.77 1.36
N SER A 194 -12.63 8.75 1.99
CA SER A 194 -14.09 8.86 1.93
C SER A 194 -14.56 10.30 2.04
N ILE A 195 -15.56 10.66 1.23
CA ILE A 195 -16.40 11.82 1.46
C ILE A 195 -17.40 11.46 2.55
N LYS A 196 -17.50 12.28 3.59
CA LYS A 196 -18.41 12.11 4.72
C LYS A 196 -19.33 13.31 4.78
N ALA A 197 -20.58 13.05 5.15
CA ALA A 197 -21.59 14.07 5.35
C ALA A 197 -22.42 13.71 6.59
N TYR A 198 -22.33 14.53 7.64
CA TYR A 198 -22.99 14.31 8.92
C TYR A 198 -23.76 15.54 9.40
N VAL A 199 -25.02 15.34 9.78
CA VAL A 199 -25.81 16.29 10.55
C VAL A 199 -25.59 16.00 12.02
N LEU A 200 -25.12 17.00 12.75
CA LEU A 200 -24.65 16.86 14.12
C LEU A 200 -25.60 17.52 15.10
N THR A 201 -25.76 16.90 16.27
CA THR A 201 -26.50 17.48 17.40
C THR A 201 -25.60 17.51 18.62
N ARG A 202 -25.69 18.57 19.42
CA ARG A 202 -24.88 18.75 20.60
C ARG A 202 -25.27 17.72 21.67
N ALA A 203 -24.29 16.99 22.17
CA ALA A 203 -24.45 16.04 23.26
C ALA A 203 -23.87 16.60 24.56
N ARG A 204 -24.08 15.90 25.70
CA ARG A 204 -23.43 16.25 26.98
C ARG A 204 -21.90 16.26 26.86
N GLN A 205 -21.35 15.42 25.99
CA GLN A 205 -19.94 15.41 25.61
C GLN A 205 -19.85 15.30 24.08
N GLY A 206 -19.41 16.37 23.41
CA GLY A 206 -19.22 16.40 21.96
C GLY A 206 -20.53 16.47 21.16
N PHE A 207 -20.63 15.67 20.12
CA PHE A 207 -21.74 15.66 19.17
C PHE A 207 -22.25 14.24 18.91
N ASN A 208 -23.55 14.10 18.69
CA ASN A 208 -24.16 12.89 18.15
C ASN A 208 -24.42 13.09 16.65
N ILE A 209 -24.24 12.03 15.86
CA ILE A 209 -24.62 12.02 14.43
C ILE A 209 -26.12 11.76 14.35
N ALA A 210 -26.90 12.80 14.02
CA ALA A 210 -28.35 12.69 13.85
C ALA A 210 -28.72 12.05 12.51
N LEU A 211 -28.03 12.45 11.44
CA LEU A 211 -28.14 11.89 10.09
C LEU A 211 -26.75 11.80 9.49
N GLY A 212 -26.49 10.80 8.66
CA GLY A 212 -25.15 10.61 8.15
C GLY A 212 -25.01 9.62 7.01
N ASN A 213 -24.04 9.89 6.14
CA ASN A 213 -23.57 8.92 5.17
C ASN A 213 -22.09 9.13 4.83
N SER A 214 -21.48 8.13 4.20
CA SER A 214 -20.10 8.18 3.73
C SER A 214 -19.99 7.48 2.38
N HIS A 215 -19.19 8.04 1.48
CA HIS A 215 -18.90 7.51 0.17
C HIS A 215 -17.39 7.33 0.00
N ALA A 216 -16.94 6.08 -0.13
CA ALA A 216 -15.54 5.76 -0.37
C ALA A 216 -15.10 6.19 -1.79
N ILE A 217 -13.84 6.59 -1.93
CA ILE A 217 -13.19 6.88 -3.21
C ILE A 217 -11.82 6.21 -3.26
N ASN A 218 -11.33 5.92 -4.47
CA ASN A 218 -10.00 5.34 -4.66
C ASN A 218 -8.99 6.43 -4.96
N VAL A 219 -7.95 6.53 -4.12
CA VAL A 219 -6.89 7.51 -4.28
C VAL A 219 -5.57 6.80 -4.54
N MET A 220 -4.88 7.19 -5.60
CA MET A 220 -3.52 6.75 -5.93
C MET A 220 -2.65 8.00 -6.12
N PRO A 221 -1.99 8.48 -5.05
CA PRO A 221 -1.15 9.66 -5.12
C PRO A 221 0.00 9.48 -6.12
N THR A 222 0.36 10.57 -6.81
CA THR A 222 1.57 10.62 -7.65
C THR A 222 2.80 10.42 -6.77
N SER A 223 3.78 9.68 -7.25
CA SER A 223 5.03 9.43 -6.54
C SER A 223 6.21 9.43 -7.52
N PHE A 224 7.39 9.81 -7.04
CA PHE A 224 8.60 9.89 -7.88
C PHE A 224 9.49 8.67 -7.70
N GLU A 225 10.30 8.38 -8.71
CA GLU A 225 11.40 7.42 -8.60
C GLU A 225 12.44 7.96 -7.62
N GLU A 226 12.87 7.10 -6.69
CA GLU A 226 13.89 7.41 -5.72
C GLU A 226 15.24 6.84 -6.15
N PRO A 227 16.35 7.36 -5.62
CA PRO A 227 17.65 6.74 -5.82
C PRO A 227 17.66 5.26 -5.41
N PRO A 228 18.49 4.41 -6.06
CA PRO A 228 18.67 3.03 -5.65
C PRO A 228 19.00 2.91 -4.15
N LEU A 229 18.39 1.91 -3.49
CA LEU A 229 18.60 1.67 -2.06
C LEU A 229 20.07 1.37 -1.75
N ASN A 230 20.58 1.89 -0.64
CA ASN A 230 21.86 1.45 -0.13
C ASN A 230 21.68 0.15 0.66
N ILE A 231 21.90 -0.99 0.00
CA ILE A 231 21.70 -2.33 0.60
C ILE A 231 22.97 -2.77 1.32
N THR A 232 22.84 -3.06 2.60
CA THR A 232 23.90 -3.55 3.48
C THR A 232 23.64 -4.99 3.91
N GLU A 233 24.62 -5.63 4.55
CA GLU A 233 24.47 -7.00 5.09
C GLU A 233 23.38 -7.13 6.16
N ARG A 234 22.92 -6.00 6.74
CA ARG A 234 21.84 -6.00 7.73
C ARG A 234 20.46 -6.12 7.09
N ASP A 235 20.34 -5.83 5.80
CA ASP A 235 19.07 -5.76 5.06
C ASP A 235 18.72 -7.14 4.48
N ASP A 236 18.40 -8.09 5.35
CA ASP A 236 18.22 -9.51 4.99
C ASP A 236 16.98 -9.80 4.10
N LEU A 237 16.13 -8.79 3.87
CA LEU A 237 15.05 -8.79 2.88
C LEU A 237 15.59 -8.95 1.45
N TYR A 238 16.79 -8.42 1.19
CA TYR A 238 17.41 -8.41 -0.12
C TYR A 238 18.55 -9.42 -0.22
N LYS A 239 18.70 -10.01 -1.41
CA LYS A 239 19.77 -10.95 -1.74
C LYS A 239 20.25 -10.63 -3.14
N ILE A 240 20.98 -9.52 -3.27
CA ILE A 240 21.45 -9.00 -4.56
C ILE A 240 22.74 -9.67 -5.05
N GLU A 241 23.47 -10.33 -4.15
CA GLU A 241 24.67 -11.09 -4.48
C GLU A 241 24.51 -12.57 -4.09
N ARG A 242 25.04 -13.46 -4.93
CA ARG A 242 25.17 -14.88 -4.60
C ARG A 242 26.43 -15.45 -5.21
N SER A 243 27.14 -16.27 -4.44
CA SER A 243 28.26 -17.06 -4.97
C SER A 243 28.11 -18.54 -4.64
N LYS A 244 28.41 -19.42 -5.61
CA LYS A 244 28.28 -20.88 -5.50
C LYS A 244 29.43 -21.58 -6.22
N LYS A 245 29.80 -22.77 -5.74
CA LYS A 245 30.70 -23.68 -6.47
C LYS A 245 29.93 -24.38 -7.58
N VAL A 246 30.52 -24.44 -8.76
CA VAL A 246 29.98 -25.17 -9.92
C VAL A 246 30.53 -26.59 -9.87
N LYS A 247 29.65 -27.58 -10.06
CA LYS A 247 30.01 -29.00 -10.06
C LYS A 247 29.23 -29.69 -11.17
N LYS A 248 29.86 -30.65 -11.85
CA LYS A 248 29.20 -31.45 -12.89
C LYS A 248 28.01 -32.24 -12.33
N ASN A 249 28.24 -32.90 -11.19
CA ASN A 249 27.28 -33.68 -10.41
C ASN A 249 27.50 -33.43 -8.90
N ILE A 250 26.54 -33.77 -8.03
CA ILE A 250 26.60 -33.52 -6.57
C ILE A 250 27.88 -34.06 -5.91
N PHE A 251 28.41 -35.20 -6.39
CA PHE A 251 29.60 -35.86 -5.87
C PHE A 251 30.92 -35.50 -6.59
N SER A 252 30.85 -34.72 -7.67
CA SER A 252 32.05 -34.38 -8.46
C SER A 252 32.89 -33.27 -7.80
N ALA A 253 34.16 -33.21 -8.21
CA ALA A 253 35.04 -32.09 -7.88
C ALA A 253 34.48 -30.75 -8.40
N SER A 254 34.89 -29.66 -7.76
CA SER A 254 34.49 -28.30 -8.16
C SER A 254 35.09 -27.94 -9.52
N GLN A 255 34.27 -27.52 -10.47
CA GLN A 255 34.67 -26.98 -11.77
C GLN A 255 35.07 -25.50 -11.69
N GLY A 256 34.67 -24.82 -10.61
CA GLY A 256 35.00 -23.43 -10.39
C GLY A 256 34.03 -22.77 -9.41
N ARG A 257 34.09 -21.45 -9.34
CA ARG A 257 33.18 -20.62 -8.53
C ARG A 257 32.48 -19.63 -9.44
N ILE A 258 31.15 -19.60 -9.38
CA ILE A 258 30.34 -18.55 -10.01
C ILE A 258 29.84 -17.59 -8.96
N SER A 259 29.98 -16.30 -9.23
CA SER A 259 29.40 -15.21 -8.47
C SER A 259 28.44 -14.43 -9.38
N ALA A 260 27.30 -14.04 -8.83
CA ALA A 260 26.29 -13.25 -9.49
C ALA A 260 25.96 -12.03 -8.64
N VAL A 261 25.88 -10.86 -9.25
CA VAL A 261 25.50 -9.59 -8.63
C VAL A 261 24.39 -8.97 -9.47
N ALA A 262 23.25 -8.70 -8.85
CA ALA A 262 22.15 -8.00 -9.48
C ALA A 262 22.17 -6.52 -9.13
N ALA A 263 21.94 -5.68 -10.13
CA ALA A 263 21.65 -4.27 -9.92
C ALA A 263 20.15 -4.07 -9.63
N GLN A 264 19.82 -2.95 -8.98
CA GLN A 264 18.42 -2.57 -8.81
C GLN A 264 17.84 -2.17 -10.16
N PRO A 265 16.67 -2.71 -10.55
CA PRO A 265 16.04 -2.38 -11.80
C PRO A 265 15.47 -0.95 -11.76
N ALA A 266 15.26 -0.36 -12.94
CA ALA A 266 14.54 0.91 -13.06
C ALA A 266 13.14 0.81 -12.45
N ALA A 267 12.64 1.92 -11.90
CA ALA A 267 11.30 1.97 -11.33
C ALA A 267 10.22 1.57 -12.34
N ILE A 268 9.17 0.96 -11.82
CA ILE A 268 7.99 0.60 -12.59
C ILE A 268 6.97 1.73 -12.44
N HIS A 269 6.64 2.35 -13.56
CA HIS A 269 5.71 3.47 -13.63
C HIS A 269 4.30 2.94 -13.89
N LEU A 270 3.40 3.19 -12.95
CA LEU A 270 1.96 3.00 -13.12
C LEU A 270 1.40 4.13 -13.98
N THR A 271 0.47 3.79 -14.89
CA THR A 271 -0.23 4.79 -15.70
C THR A 271 -1.15 5.65 -14.83
N LYS A 272 -1.66 6.77 -15.38
CA LYS A 272 -2.50 7.75 -14.65
C LYS A 272 -3.74 7.14 -13.96
N GLU A 273 -4.19 5.98 -14.40
CA GLU A 273 -5.32 5.26 -13.83
C GLU A 273 -4.92 4.08 -12.93
N GLY A 274 -3.62 3.77 -12.83
CA GLY A 274 -3.07 2.70 -12.00
C GLY A 274 -3.29 1.28 -12.56
N TYR A 275 -3.98 1.13 -13.68
CA TYR A 275 -4.37 -0.17 -14.25
C TYR A 275 -3.33 -0.81 -15.17
N GLU A 276 -2.34 -0.04 -15.59
CA GLU A 276 -1.24 -0.50 -16.43
C GLU A 276 0.09 -0.08 -15.80
N ALA A 277 1.15 -0.81 -16.15
CA ALA A 277 2.48 -0.59 -15.63
C ALA A 277 3.52 -0.70 -16.75
N SER A 278 4.59 0.08 -16.66
CA SER A 278 5.76 -0.10 -17.52
C SER A 278 6.42 -1.46 -17.28
N GLY A 279 7.19 -1.92 -18.28
CA GLY A 279 8.11 -3.04 -18.06
C GLY A 279 9.38 -2.58 -17.38
N SER A 280 10.10 -3.51 -16.76
CA SER A 280 11.44 -3.28 -16.23
C SER A 280 12.33 -4.50 -16.50
N SER A 281 13.63 -4.38 -16.23
CA SER A 281 14.61 -5.44 -16.43
C SER A 281 15.58 -5.47 -15.27
N ILE A 282 16.00 -6.66 -14.85
CA ILE A 282 16.97 -6.86 -13.79
C ILE A 282 18.33 -7.17 -14.42
N PRO A 283 19.30 -6.25 -14.33
CA PRO A 283 20.67 -6.50 -14.76
C PRO A 283 21.35 -7.45 -13.78
N ILE A 284 21.91 -8.55 -14.28
CA ILE A 284 22.66 -9.51 -13.48
C ILE A 284 24.03 -9.72 -14.12
N SER A 285 25.07 -9.34 -13.39
CA SER A 285 26.47 -9.56 -13.78
C SER A 285 26.99 -10.84 -13.13
N PHE A 286 27.61 -11.70 -13.94
CA PHE A 286 28.26 -12.91 -13.52
C PHE A 286 29.78 -12.78 -13.62
N THR A 287 30.46 -13.41 -12.67
CA THR A 287 31.89 -13.72 -12.73
C THR A 287 32.07 -15.20 -12.47
N PHE A 288 32.71 -15.91 -13.39
CA PHE A 288 33.06 -17.32 -13.24
C PHE A 288 34.57 -17.48 -13.17
N GLU A 289 35.04 -18.05 -12.07
CA GLU A 289 36.44 -18.38 -11.82
C GLU A 289 36.60 -19.90 -11.98
N PRO A 290 37.10 -20.38 -13.15
CA PRO A 290 37.29 -21.80 -13.40
C PRO A 290 38.39 -22.40 -12.53
N SER A 291 38.29 -23.69 -12.22
CA SER A 291 39.34 -24.43 -11.52
C SER A 291 40.53 -24.79 -12.40
N ALA A 292 40.35 -24.77 -13.73
CA ALA A 292 41.38 -25.04 -14.73
C ALA A 292 41.02 -24.34 -16.05
N ALA A 293 42.02 -24.05 -16.90
CA ALA A 293 41.87 -23.23 -18.10
C ALA A 293 40.96 -23.83 -19.19
N ASP A 294 40.71 -25.14 -19.16
CA ASP A 294 39.86 -25.88 -20.10
C ASP A 294 38.39 -25.95 -19.65
N VAL A 295 38.07 -25.47 -18.44
CA VAL A 295 36.71 -25.51 -17.90
C VAL A 295 35.87 -24.38 -18.50
N ILE A 296 34.79 -24.77 -19.18
CA ILE A 296 33.84 -23.82 -19.75
C ILE A 296 32.88 -23.21 -18.70
N PRO A 297 32.44 -21.95 -18.90
CA PRO A 297 31.45 -21.33 -18.02
C PRO A 297 30.09 -22.03 -18.00
N PRO A 298 29.38 -22.01 -16.86
CA PRO A 298 28.05 -22.62 -16.75
C PRO A 298 27.02 -21.90 -17.63
N GLN A 299 26.05 -22.67 -18.12
CA GLN A 299 24.94 -22.18 -18.91
C GLN A 299 23.66 -22.07 -18.07
N PHE A 300 22.82 -21.08 -18.41
CA PHE A 300 21.49 -20.90 -17.84
C PHE A 300 20.45 -21.12 -18.94
N THR A 301 19.44 -21.94 -18.64
CA THR A 301 18.40 -22.33 -19.59
C THR A 301 17.09 -21.59 -19.35
N SER A 302 16.83 -21.14 -18.12
CA SER A 302 15.63 -20.38 -17.78
C SER A 302 15.83 -19.46 -16.58
N ALA A 303 14.99 -18.43 -16.50
CA ALA A 303 14.81 -17.56 -15.36
C ALA A 303 13.34 -17.59 -14.94
N SER A 304 13.08 -17.98 -13.70
CA SER A 304 11.76 -17.88 -13.08
C SER A 304 11.71 -16.64 -12.21
N LEU A 305 10.67 -15.81 -12.36
CA LEU A 305 10.52 -14.58 -11.61
C LEU A 305 9.25 -14.60 -10.76
N LYS A 306 9.34 -13.99 -9.58
CA LYS A 306 8.22 -13.80 -8.66
C LYS A 306 8.29 -12.39 -8.09
N VAL A 307 7.26 -11.60 -8.33
CA VAL A 307 7.07 -10.31 -7.65
C VAL A 307 6.49 -10.58 -6.28
N GLN A 308 7.04 -9.94 -5.25
CA GLN A 308 6.53 -10.00 -3.89
C GLN A 308 6.17 -8.60 -3.42
N ALA A 309 4.91 -8.40 -3.07
CA ALA A 309 4.42 -7.23 -2.36
C ALA A 309 4.57 -7.49 -0.87
N HIS A 310 5.38 -6.68 -0.18
CA HIS A 310 5.55 -6.77 1.27
C HIS A 310 4.73 -5.67 1.91
N THR A 311 3.82 -6.03 2.82
CA THR A 311 3.06 -5.07 3.61
C THR A 311 3.41 -5.16 5.08
N TRP A 312 3.88 -4.05 5.63
CA TRP A 312 4.08 -3.89 7.06
C TRP A 312 2.92 -3.10 7.64
N PHE A 313 2.44 -3.55 8.79
CA PHE A 313 1.45 -2.81 9.55
C PHE A 313 1.75 -2.97 11.04
N ARG A 314 1.54 -1.90 11.81
CA ARG A 314 1.81 -1.86 13.24
C ARG A 314 0.64 -1.22 13.97
N ASP A 315 0.56 -1.51 15.27
CA ASP A 315 -0.34 -0.86 16.23
C ASP A 315 0.28 0.42 16.81
N GLN A 316 1.56 0.70 16.54
CA GLN A 316 2.25 1.92 16.92
C GLN A 316 2.99 2.49 15.71
N PRO A 317 3.22 3.82 15.65
CA PRO A 317 3.93 4.43 14.54
C PRO A 317 5.35 3.86 14.35
N MET A 318 5.72 3.60 13.09
CA MET A 318 7.05 3.11 12.73
C MET A 318 8.08 4.24 12.87
N MET A 319 9.19 3.99 13.55
CA MET A 319 10.27 5.01 13.67
C MET A 319 11.36 4.88 12.61
N ASN A 320 11.35 3.78 11.84
CA ASN A 320 12.31 3.46 10.78
C ASN A 320 11.55 2.95 9.55
N LEU A 321 12.19 2.99 8.38
CA LEU A 321 11.68 2.29 7.20
C LEU A 321 11.74 0.78 7.41
N PRO A 322 10.64 0.05 7.26
CA PRO A 322 10.60 -1.39 7.53
C PRO A 322 11.28 -2.24 6.45
N THR A 323 11.68 -1.61 5.33
CA THR A 323 12.48 -2.19 4.26
C THR A 323 13.96 -2.35 4.62
N GLN A 324 14.41 -1.70 5.70
CA GLN A 324 15.78 -1.73 6.17
C GLN A 324 15.93 -2.60 7.44
N GLY A 325 17.10 -3.20 7.60
CA GLY A 325 17.45 -4.09 8.68
C GLY A 325 16.83 -5.49 8.54
N SER A 326 16.69 -6.18 9.67
CA SER A 326 16.26 -7.58 9.67
C SER A 326 14.77 -7.72 9.43
N SER A 327 14.41 -8.51 8.42
CA SER A 327 13.05 -8.96 8.09
C SER A 327 12.43 -9.85 9.18
N VAL A 328 13.22 -10.45 10.06
CA VAL A 328 12.68 -11.16 11.24
C VAL A 328 12.11 -10.17 12.23
N ALA A 329 12.83 -9.08 12.50
CA ALA A 329 12.37 -8.00 13.38
C ALA A 329 11.27 -7.16 12.70
N ASN A 330 11.44 -6.92 11.39
CA ASN A 330 10.54 -6.16 10.53
C ASN A 330 9.78 -7.10 9.59
N PHE A 331 9.05 -8.06 10.16
CA PHE A 331 8.25 -8.98 9.35
C PHE A 331 7.17 -8.21 8.59
N GLY A 332 7.28 -8.21 7.26
CA GLY A 332 6.26 -7.74 6.33
C GLY A 332 5.50 -8.94 5.79
N TYR A 333 4.18 -8.83 5.69
CA TYR A 333 3.35 -9.88 5.10
C TYR A 333 3.59 -9.93 3.59
N PRO A 334 4.18 -11.01 3.07
CA PRO A 334 4.51 -11.10 1.67
C PRO A 334 3.33 -11.71 0.89
N PHE A 335 2.88 -11.04 -0.16
CA PHE A 335 2.03 -11.63 -1.19
C PHE A 335 2.85 -11.84 -2.46
N SER A 336 2.77 -13.02 -3.06
CA SER A 336 3.64 -13.40 -4.18
C SER A 336 2.86 -13.68 -5.44
N VAL A 337 3.29 -13.07 -6.56
CA VAL A 337 2.75 -13.35 -7.90
C VAL A 337 3.86 -13.88 -8.78
N SER A 338 3.65 -15.06 -9.36
CA SER A 338 4.62 -15.67 -10.27
C SER A 338 4.46 -15.06 -11.66
N LEU A 339 5.59 -14.78 -12.31
CA LEU A 339 5.63 -14.20 -13.64
C LEU A 339 5.94 -15.26 -14.71
N PRO A 340 5.67 -14.97 -15.99
CA PRO A 340 6.13 -15.80 -17.09
C PRO A 340 7.65 -16.03 -17.02
N LYS A 341 8.09 -17.25 -17.33
CA LYS A 341 9.52 -17.58 -17.36
C LYS A 341 10.19 -16.83 -18.51
N ALA A 342 11.39 -16.32 -18.26
CA ALA A 342 12.28 -15.80 -19.30
C ALA A 342 13.35 -16.84 -19.65
N SER A 343 13.90 -16.73 -20.85
CA SER A 343 15.01 -17.58 -21.33
C SER A 343 16.23 -16.70 -21.60
N PRO A 344 17.01 -16.34 -20.55
CA PRO A 344 18.15 -15.46 -20.71
C PRO A 344 19.23 -16.11 -21.59
N LYS A 345 19.78 -15.35 -22.53
CA LYS A 345 20.95 -15.76 -23.31
C LYS A 345 22.19 -15.12 -22.70
N VAL A 346 23.07 -15.93 -22.12
CA VAL A 346 24.29 -15.44 -21.47
C VAL A 346 25.44 -15.53 -22.47
N GLN A 347 26.07 -14.39 -22.75
CA GLN A 347 27.25 -14.29 -23.59
C GLN A 347 28.47 -14.06 -22.70
N TRP A 348 29.35 -15.06 -22.63
CA TRP A 348 30.53 -15.01 -21.79
C TRP A 348 31.71 -14.35 -22.52
N THR A 349 32.42 -13.49 -21.81
CA THR A 349 33.70 -12.91 -22.23
C THR A 349 34.80 -13.50 -21.35
N GLN A 350 35.85 -14.03 -21.98
CA GLN A 350 37.03 -14.52 -21.27
C GLN A 350 37.98 -13.36 -20.99
N ASN A 351 38.51 -13.31 -19.78
CA ASN A 351 39.47 -12.34 -19.30
C ASN A 351 40.67 -13.06 -18.66
N VAL A 352 41.80 -12.36 -18.55
CA VAL A 352 43.01 -12.86 -17.91
C VAL A 352 43.46 -11.86 -16.86
N ASP A 353 43.61 -12.32 -15.62
CA ASP A 353 44.23 -11.55 -14.55
C ASP A 353 45.73 -11.85 -14.55
N MET A 354 46.51 -10.92 -15.12
CA MET A 354 47.97 -11.01 -15.22
C MET A 354 48.67 -10.97 -13.86
N THR A 355 47.97 -10.58 -12.80
CA THR A 355 48.50 -10.48 -11.43
C THR A 355 48.00 -11.58 -10.51
N SER A 356 47.20 -12.52 -11.03
CA SER A 356 46.56 -13.57 -10.24
C SER A 356 47.58 -14.54 -9.63
N THR A 357 47.41 -14.81 -8.34
CA THR A 357 48.13 -15.88 -7.61
C THR A 357 47.28 -17.16 -7.51
N LYS A 358 46.16 -17.25 -8.23
CA LYS A 358 45.25 -18.41 -8.24
C LYS A 358 45.73 -19.46 -9.26
N ASP A 359 45.25 -20.70 -9.11
CA ASP A 359 45.57 -21.84 -9.99
C ASP A 359 45.19 -21.59 -11.46
N SER A 360 44.17 -20.76 -11.72
CA SER A 360 43.83 -20.26 -13.05
C SER A 360 43.96 -18.73 -13.10
N PRO A 361 44.75 -18.16 -14.02
CA PRO A 361 44.75 -16.72 -14.29
C PRO A 361 43.56 -16.29 -15.15
N VAL A 362 42.80 -17.24 -15.69
CA VAL A 362 41.64 -16.98 -16.56
C VAL A 362 40.36 -16.89 -15.72
N PHE A 363 39.50 -15.93 -16.03
CA PHE A 363 38.14 -15.82 -15.50
C PHE A 363 37.18 -15.33 -16.59
N HIS A 364 35.89 -15.58 -16.41
CA HIS A 364 34.86 -15.20 -17.39
C HIS A 364 33.84 -14.25 -16.78
N THR A 365 33.38 -13.28 -17.55
CA THR A 365 32.33 -12.35 -17.15
C THR A 365 31.17 -12.37 -18.15
N ALA A 366 29.96 -12.09 -17.68
CA ALA A 366 28.80 -11.90 -18.53
C ALA A 366 27.80 -10.99 -17.82
N THR A 367 26.99 -10.26 -18.59
CA THR A 367 25.84 -9.51 -18.04
C THR A 367 24.59 -9.94 -18.79
N VAL A 368 23.50 -10.16 -18.06
CA VAL A 368 22.21 -10.47 -18.65
C VAL A 368 21.12 -9.56 -18.11
N GLU A 369 20.25 -9.15 -19.01
CA GLU A 369 19.03 -8.41 -18.71
C GLU A 369 17.86 -9.39 -18.61
N VAL A 370 17.23 -9.47 -17.43
CA VAL A 370 16.05 -10.31 -17.23
C VAL A 370 14.79 -9.43 -17.23
N PRO A 371 14.07 -9.32 -18.36
CA PRO A 371 12.91 -8.44 -18.47
C PRO A 371 11.71 -9.02 -17.73
N PHE A 372 10.86 -8.13 -17.21
CA PHE A 372 9.59 -8.49 -16.59
C PHE A 372 8.56 -7.37 -16.69
N LYS A 373 7.29 -7.75 -16.52
CA LYS A 373 6.15 -6.83 -16.42
C LYS A 373 5.29 -7.22 -15.23
N LEU A 374 4.68 -6.24 -14.59
CA LEU A 374 3.70 -6.50 -13.53
C LEU A 374 2.42 -7.10 -14.14
N PRO A 375 1.81 -8.10 -13.49
CA PRO A 375 0.56 -8.72 -13.93
C PRO A 375 -0.63 -7.83 -13.56
N THR A 376 -0.77 -6.68 -14.22
CA THR A 376 -1.84 -5.70 -13.93
C THR A 376 -3.22 -6.09 -14.51
N ALA A 377 -3.26 -7.16 -15.30
CA ALA A 377 -4.51 -7.71 -15.83
C ALA A 377 -5.41 -8.21 -14.68
N ASP A 378 -4.83 -8.95 -13.73
CA ASP A 378 -5.52 -9.58 -12.59
C ASP A 378 -5.25 -8.91 -11.24
N LYS A 379 -4.16 -8.12 -11.13
CA LYS A 379 -3.79 -7.43 -9.89
C LYS A 379 -3.85 -5.93 -10.00
N MET A 380 -4.13 -5.29 -8.86
CA MET A 380 -3.93 -3.86 -8.67
C MET A 380 -2.59 -3.63 -7.98
N PHE A 381 -1.65 -2.97 -8.65
CA PHE A 381 -0.43 -2.54 -7.99
C PHE A 381 -0.65 -1.12 -7.45
N VAL A 382 -0.16 -0.86 -6.25
CA VAL A 382 -0.16 0.48 -5.66
C VAL A 382 1.28 0.96 -5.57
N PRO A 383 1.53 2.27 -5.57
CA PRO A 383 2.88 2.79 -5.37
C PRO A 383 3.52 2.28 -4.08
N THR A 384 4.85 2.23 -4.07
CA THR A 384 5.62 2.04 -2.85
C THR A 384 5.35 3.21 -1.92
N PHE A 385 5.00 2.94 -0.67
CA PHE A 385 4.67 3.99 0.30
C PHE A 385 5.03 3.59 1.72
N HIS A 386 5.25 4.61 2.56
CA HIS A 386 5.47 4.45 3.98
C HIS A 386 4.64 5.48 4.74
N SER A 387 3.58 5.05 5.42
CA SER A 387 2.81 5.87 6.36
C SER A 387 3.15 5.47 7.79
N CYS A 388 2.67 6.25 8.76
CA CYS A 388 2.99 6.04 10.17
C CYS A 388 2.78 4.59 10.62
N ILE A 389 1.70 3.93 10.19
CA ILE A 389 1.34 2.59 10.69
C ILE A 389 1.21 1.52 9.59
N ILE A 390 1.29 1.89 8.31
CA ILE A 390 1.23 0.95 7.19
C ILE A 390 2.30 1.33 6.17
N SER A 391 3.02 0.34 5.65
CA SER A 391 3.96 0.53 4.56
C SER A 391 3.87 -0.61 3.56
N ARG A 392 4.16 -0.32 2.29
CA ARG A 392 4.26 -1.32 1.22
C ARG A 392 5.47 -1.05 0.32
N ALA A 393 6.22 -2.10 0.04
CA ALA A 393 7.33 -2.10 -0.91
C ALA A 393 7.40 -3.44 -1.66
N TYR A 394 8.16 -3.48 -2.75
CA TYR A 394 8.21 -4.63 -3.64
C TYR A 394 9.62 -5.20 -3.78
N THR A 395 9.68 -6.51 -3.95
CA THR A 395 10.90 -7.20 -4.37
C THR A 395 10.60 -8.13 -5.53
N VAL A 396 11.59 -8.37 -6.40
CA VAL A 396 11.53 -9.45 -7.38
C VAL A 396 12.53 -10.52 -7.00
N LYS A 397 12.02 -11.73 -6.79
CA LYS A 397 12.84 -12.92 -6.66
C LYS A 397 13.09 -13.51 -8.04
N VAL A 398 14.36 -13.55 -8.44
CA VAL A 398 14.80 -14.18 -9.69
C VAL A 398 15.52 -15.47 -9.37
N VAL A 399 15.12 -16.55 -10.05
CA VAL A 399 15.77 -17.86 -9.95
C VAL A 399 16.23 -18.27 -11.34
N LEU A 400 17.53 -18.23 -11.55
CA LEU A 400 18.21 -18.71 -12.75
C LEU A 400 18.51 -20.20 -12.59
N GLU A 401 18.08 -20.99 -13.56
CA GLU A 401 18.24 -22.45 -13.59
C GLU A 401 19.03 -22.88 -14.84
N GLY A 402 19.85 -23.91 -14.69
CA GLY A 402 20.79 -24.40 -15.71
C GLY A 402 21.80 -25.35 -15.07
N ASP A 403 23.07 -25.27 -15.46
CA ASP A 403 24.16 -26.06 -14.87
C ASP A 403 24.34 -25.77 -13.37
N VAL A 404 23.96 -24.56 -12.96
CA VAL A 404 23.93 -24.12 -11.57
C VAL A 404 22.67 -23.32 -11.32
N LYS A 405 22.09 -23.47 -10.12
CA LYS A 405 20.93 -22.69 -9.68
C LYS A 405 21.38 -21.46 -8.91
N ILE A 406 21.02 -20.28 -9.38
CA ILE A 406 21.30 -19.00 -8.70
C ILE A 406 19.97 -18.32 -8.36
N ASP A 407 19.84 -17.88 -7.12
CA ASP A 407 18.65 -17.22 -6.60
C ASP A 407 19.03 -15.86 -6.01
N LEU A 408 18.35 -14.81 -6.48
CA LEU A 408 18.55 -13.42 -6.09
C LEU A 408 17.20 -12.80 -5.70
N THR A 409 17.22 -11.78 -4.87
CA THR A 409 16.03 -11.00 -4.47
C THR A 409 16.40 -9.53 -4.48
N VAL A 410 15.86 -8.81 -5.45
CA VAL A 410 16.17 -7.39 -5.69
C VAL A 410 14.99 -6.51 -5.25
N PRO A 411 15.22 -5.34 -4.65
CA PRO A 411 14.15 -4.37 -4.47
C PRO A 411 13.66 -3.86 -5.83
N VAL A 412 12.39 -3.52 -5.89
CA VAL A 412 11.78 -2.87 -7.06
C VAL A 412 10.90 -1.73 -6.56
N GLN A 413 11.07 -0.56 -7.18
CA GLN A 413 10.21 0.58 -6.92
C GLN A 413 9.01 0.52 -7.86
N VAL A 414 7.83 0.72 -7.29
CA VAL A 414 6.59 0.94 -8.05
C VAL A 414 6.14 2.35 -7.76
N VAL A 415 5.98 3.16 -8.79
CA VAL A 415 5.69 4.60 -8.67
C VAL A 415 4.50 4.99 -9.53
N MET A 416 3.77 6.04 -9.14
CA MET A 416 2.64 6.58 -9.90
C MET A 416 3.04 7.81 -10.69
N GLY A 417 2.87 7.78 -12.01
CA GLY A 417 3.18 8.90 -12.90
C GLY A 417 4.13 8.50 -14.02
N THR A 418 4.04 9.19 -15.16
CA THR A 418 4.96 8.99 -16.28
C THR A 418 6.33 9.61 -15.96
N PRO A 419 7.43 9.10 -16.55
CA PRO A 419 8.77 9.69 -16.42
C PRO A 419 8.86 11.17 -16.82
N ASP A 420 7.87 11.67 -17.57
CA ASP A 420 7.89 12.98 -18.25
C ASP A 420 7.06 14.09 -17.55
N VAL A 421 6.82 14.02 -16.23
CA VAL A 421 6.21 15.13 -15.47
C VAL A 421 7.25 15.96 -14.75
#